data_AF-A0A5C6YDP6-F1
#
_entry.id   AF-A0A5C6YDP6-F1
#
_cell.length_a   1.000
_cell.length_b   1.000
_cell.length_c   1.000
_cell.angle_alpha   90.00
_cell.angle_beta   90.00
_cell.angle_gamma   90.00
#
_symmetry.space_group_name_H-M   'P 1'
#
loop_
_entity.id
_entity.type
_entity.pdbx_description
1 polymer ?
#
loop_
_entity_poly.entity_id
_entity_poly.type
_entity_poly.pdbx_seq_one_letter_code
_entity_poly.pdbx_strand_id
1 'polypeptide(L)'
;MKYEVLIEDSFYHLYNCGNNKENIFIEEQNYMYFLKLSKKHLSKTLDILAYCLLKNHFHLLIKTKENSTTKELSQSFSNLFNAYSKSINKKYGRSGSLFKDRFSRIKLDNEAYLKNLILYIHLNPTHHEFVNDFRLYKHSSFNSIVSNKPTSLLREYVLSIFENRQNFIDAHQIREVHILESITLE
;
A
#
# COMPACT_ATOMS: atom_id res chain seq x y z
N MET A 1 20.20 1.17 11.18
CA MET A 1 19.58 0.25 10.21
C MET A 1 19.95 0.72 8.80
N LYS A 2 20.66 -0.10 8.01
CA LYS A 2 21.06 0.28 6.64
C LYS A 2 19.83 0.05 5.77
N TYR A 3 19.12 1.12 5.44
CA TYR A 3 17.88 1.01 4.68
C TYR A 3 18.16 0.42 3.29
N GLU A 4 17.33 -0.55 2.86
CA GLU A 4 17.42 -1.08 1.50
C GLU A 4 17.22 0.05 0.49
N VAL A 5 17.99 0.01 -0.58
CA VAL A 5 17.87 0.97 -1.67
C VAL A 5 16.77 0.47 -2.59
N LEU A 6 15.82 1.34 -2.95
CA LEU A 6 14.87 1.02 -4.01
C LEU A 6 15.61 0.99 -5.34
N ILE A 7 15.54 -0.13 -6.02
CA ILE A 7 16.09 -0.31 -7.36
C ILE A 7 14.97 -0.56 -8.37
N GLU A 8 15.28 -0.41 -9.65
CA GLU A 8 14.36 -0.67 -10.75
C GLU A 8 13.96 -2.15 -10.87
N ASP A 9 12.90 -2.38 -11.64
CA ASP A 9 12.31 -3.70 -11.94
C ASP A 9 12.24 -4.66 -10.74
N SER A 10 11.71 -4.16 -9.62
CA SER A 10 11.70 -4.90 -8.36
C SER A 10 10.40 -4.68 -7.61
N PHE A 11 9.96 -5.72 -6.90
CA PHE A 11 8.78 -5.69 -6.05
C PHE A 11 9.16 -5.28 -4.62
N TYR A 12 8.34 -4.41 -4.02
CA TYR A 12 8.54 -3.98 -2.64
C TYR A 12 7.24 -3.91 -1.86
N HIS A 13 7.30 -4.39 -0.61
CA HIS A 13 6.32 -4.04 0.42
C HIS A 13 6.77 -2.74 1.06
N LEU A 14 5.93 -1.72 1.01
CA LEU A 14 6.16 -0.44 1.65
C LEU A 14 5.10 -0.20 2.71
N TYR A 15 5.52 0.24 3.89
CA TYR A 15 4.59 0.60 4.94
C TYR A 15 5.14 1.73 5.80
N ASN A 16 4.22 2.51 6.37
CA ASN A 16 4.56 3.50 7.39
C ASN A 16 3.34 3.75 8.27
N CYS A 17 3.59 4.22 9.49
CA CYS A 17 2.58 4.58 10.47
C CYS A 17 2.68 6.06 10.85
N GLY A 18 1.65 6.57 11.51
CA GLY A 18 1.63 7.90 12.09
C GLY A 18 2.68 8.02 13.18
N ASN A 19 3.34 9.18 13.21
CA ASN A 19 4.19 9.53 14.32
C ASN A 19 3.37 9.51 15.62
N ASN A 20 3.94 9.03 16.72
CA ASN A 20 3.24 8.88 18.01
C ASN A 20 1.91 8.08 17.94
N LYS A 21 1.80 7.13 16.99
CA LYS A 21 0.58 6.33 16.76
C LYS A 21 -0.66 7.15 16.37
N GLU A 22 -0.46 8.38 15.91
CA GLU A 22 -1.56 9.26 15.50
C GLU A 22 -2.20 8.79 14.18
N ASN A 23 -3.43 9.26 13.95
CA ASN A 23 -4.11 9.02 12.68
C ASN A 23 -3.45 9.84 11.56
N ILE A 24 -3.04 9.16 10.49
CA ILE A 24 -2.57 9.77 9.25
C ILE A 24 -3.72 10.04 8.27
N PHE A 25 -4.85 9.34 8.41
CA PHE A 25 -6.11 9.63 7.72
C PHE A 25 -7.17 9.98 8.76
N ILE A 26 -7.43 11.28 8.88
CA ILE A 26 -8.30 11.83 9.93
C ILE A 26 -9.77 11.79 9.49
N GLU A 27 -10.02 11.99 8.20
CA GLU A 27 -11.37 11.97 7.62
C GLU A 27 -11.38 11.31 6.22
N GLU A 28 -12.56 10.99 5.70
CA GLU A 28 -12.75 10.24 4.45
C GLU A 28 -12.00 10.84 3.23
N GLN A 29 -12.02 12.17 3.08
CA GLN A 29 -11.34 12.82 1.95
C GLN A 29 -9.81 12.69 2.01
N ASN A 30 -9.22 12.38 3.16
CA ASN A 30 -7.77 12.21 3.29
C ASN A 30 -7.27 10.97 2.53
N TYR A 31 -8.02 9.87 2.57
CA TYR A 31 -7.71 8.64 1.83
C TYR A 31 -7.66 8.90 0.32
N MET A 32 -8.72 9.52 -0.21
CA MET A 32 -8.79 9.86 -1.63
C MET A 32 -7.70 10.84 -2.06
N TYR A 33 -7.35 11.80 -1.19
CA TYR A 33 -6.27 12.73 -1.45
C TYR A 33 -4.90 12.05 -1.49
N PHE A 34 -4.63 11.12 -0.57
CA PHE A 34 -3.41 10.32 -0.56
C PHE A 34 -3.27 9.48 -1.85
N LEU A 35 -4.34 8.81 -2.28
CA LEU A 35 -4.35 8.04 -3.54
C LEU A 35 -4.13 8.95 -4.76
N LYS A 36 -4.73 10.15 -4.77
CA LYS A 36 -4.51 11.16 -5.82
C LYS A 36 -3.05 11.60 -5.89
N LEU A 37 -2.43 11.89 -4.74
CA LEU A 37 -1.01 12.24 -4.68
C LEU A 37 -0.12 11.05 -5.08
N SER A 38 -0.47 9.83 -4.67
CA SER A 38 0.24 8.61 -5.03
C SER A 38 0.26 8.44 -6.55
N LYS A 39 -0.90 8.55 -7.20
CA LYS A 39 -0.98 8.55 -8.66
C LYS A 39 -0.15 9.67 -9.29
N LYS A 40 -0.22 10.90 -8.76
CA LYS A 40 0.51 12.05 -9.30
C LYS A 40 2.04 11.89 -9.24
N HIS A 41 2.55 11.37 -8.13
CA HIS A 41 3.98 11.37 -7.84
C HIS A 41 4.67 10.06 -8.17
N LEU A 42 3.97 8.92 -8.08
CA LEU A 42 4.59 7.61 -8.20
C LEU A 42 4.45 6.98 -9.60
N SER A 43 3.42 7.32 -10.36
CA SER A 43 3.06 6.59 -11.60
C SER A 43 4.12 6.64 -12.72
N LYS A 44 5.09 7.56 -12.63
CA LYS A 44 6.20 7.65 -13.57
C LYS A 44 7.32 6.64 -13.28
N THR A 45 7.48 6.25 -12.02
CA THR A 45 8.63 5.45 -11.56
C THR A 45 8.25 4.06 -11.08
N LEU A 46 6.97 3.83 -10.79
CA LEU A 46 6.47 2.55 -10.27
C LEU A 46 4.99 2.37 -10.56
N ASP A 47 4.52 1.13 -10.44
CA ASP A 47 3.13 0.74 -10.46
C ASP A 47 2.73 0.16 -9.10
N ILE A 48 1.48 0.38 -8.69
CA ILE A 48 0.93 -0.15 -7.44
C ILE A 48 0.14 -1.42 -7.77
N LEU A 49 0.41 -2.51 -7.05
CA LEU A 49 -0.29 -3.79 -7.19
C LEU A 49 -1.45 -3.87 -6.21
N ALA A 50 -1.19 -3.59 -4.94
CA ALA A 50 -2.16 -3.63 -3.85
C ALA A 50 -1.89 -2.55 -2.82
N TYR A 51 -2.91 -2.13 -2.09
CA TYR A 51 -2.82 -1.23 -0.95
C TYR A 51 -3.90 -1.50 0.09
N CYS A 52 -3.60 -1.12 1.32
CA CYS A 52 -4.57 -0.90 2.39
C CYS A 52 -4.17 0.34 3.17
N LEU A 53 -5.11 1.26 3.36
CA LEU A 53 -4.92 2.50 4.10
C LEU A 53 -5.76 2.42 5.38
N LEU A 54 -5.13 2.18 6.52
CA LEU A 54 -5.77 2.20 7.84
C LEU A 54 -5.55 3.56 8.51
N LYS A 55 -6.41 3.96 9.46
CA LYS A 55 -6.41 5.31 10.03
C LYS A 55 -5.02 5.81 10.46
N ASN A 56 -4.22 4.93 11.06
CA ASN A 56 -2.91 5.24 11.63
C ASN A 56 -1.72 4.68 10.83
N HIS A 57 -1.92 3.91 9.77
CA HIS A 57 -0.82 3.35 8.96
C HIS A 57 -1.29 2.90 7.57
N PHE A 58 -0.37 2.60 6.68
CA PHE A 58 -0.71 2.09 5.36
C PHE A 58 0.27 1.00 4.91
N HIS A 59 -0.20 0.16 3.98
CA HIS A 59 0.63 -0.75 3.21
C HIS A 59 0.44 -0.50 1.72
N LEU A 60 1.54 -0.49 0.97
CA LEU A 60 1.57 -0.51 -0.48
C LEU A 60 2.44 -1.68 -0.93
N LEU A 61 1.95 -2.44 -1.90
CA LEU A 61 2.77 -3.34 -2.69
C LEU A 61 3.00 -2.72 -4.06
N ILE A 62 4.25 -2.52 -4.43
CA ILE A 62 4.64 -1.83 -5.66
C ILE A 62 5.58 -2.67 -6.51
N LYS A 63 5.60 -2.39 -7.82
CA LYS A 63 6.65 -2.79 -8.76
C LYS A 63 7.31 -1.54 -9.31
N THR A 64 8.62 -1.39 -9.12
CA THR A 64 9.38 -0.30 -9.74
C THR A 64 9.49 -0.52 -11.24
N LYS A 65 9.44 0.55 -12.03
CA LYS A 65 9.55 0.48 -13.49
C LYS A 65 11.00 0.30 -13.91
N GLU A 66 11.19 -0.34 -15.06
CA GLU A 66 12.46 -0.33 -15.77
C GLU A 66 12.90 1.12 -16.05
N ASN A 67 14.20 1.38 -16.02
CA ASN A 67 14.86 2.67 -16.22
C ASN A 67 14.55 3.73 -15.14
N SER A 68 13.96 3.34 -14.00
CA SER A 68 13.74 4.26 -12.88
C SER A 68 14.95 4.26 -11.95
N THR A 69 15.70 5.36 -11.96
CA THR A 69 16.88 5.47 -11.09
C THR A 69 16.46 5.46 -9.61
N THR A 70 17.35 4.97 -8.75
CA THR A 70 17.22 5.06 -7.28
C THR A 70 16.84 6.46 -6.80
N LYS A 71 17.41 7.49 -7.43
CA LYS A 71 17.17 8.90 -7.11
C LYS A 71 15.73 9.30 -7.44
N GLU A 72 15.23 8.92 -8.60
CA GLU A 72 13.84 9.22 -9.04
C GLU A 72 12.82 8.50 -8.16
N LEU A 73 13.08 7.23 -7.82
CA LEU A 73 12.23 6.46 -6.90
C LEU A 73 12.14 7.16 -5.53
N SER A 74 13.30 7.50 -4.96
CA SER A 74 13.38 8.19 -3.66
C SER A 74 12.70 9.57 -3.70
N GLN A 75 12.92 10.33 -4.78
CA GLN A 75 12.33 11.65 -4.96
C GLN A 75 10.80 11.59 -5.11
N SER A 76 10.28 10.57 -5.81
CA SER A 76 8.85 10.37 -6.01
C SER A 76 8.11 10.12 -4.69
N PHE A 77 8.66 9.26 -3.83
CA PHE A 77 8.13 9.07 -2.46
C PHE A 77 8.28 10.32 -1.59
N SER A 78 9.42 11.00 -1.65
CA SER A 78 9.63 12.26 -0.93
C SER A 78 8.57 13.30 -1.30
N ASN A 79 8.28 13.46 -2.59
CA ASN A 79 7.25 14.37 -3.08
C ASN A 79 5.85 14.01 -2.55
N LEU A 80 5.48 12.73 -2.58
CA LEU A 80 4.21 12.22 -2.04
C LEU A 80 4.07 12.54 -0.54
N PHE A 81 5.01 12.07 0.28
CA PHE A 81 4.89 12.20 1.73
C PHE A 81 4.96 13.65 2.19
N ASN A 82 5.81 14.48 1.55
CA ASN A 82 5.89 15.90 1.85
C ASN A 82 4.60 16.64 1.49
N ALA A 83 4.03 16.38 0.30
CA ALA A 83 2.79 17.03 -0.12
C ALA A 83 1.63 16.66 0.82
N TYR A 84 1.51 15.38 1.16
CA TYR A 84 0.46 14.89 2.06
C TYR A 84 0.62 15.45 3.48
N SER A 85 1.81 15.35 4.07
CA SER A 85 2.08 15.83 5.43
C SER A 85 1.83 17.33 5.57
N LYS A 86 2.25 18.14 4.58
CA LYS A 86 1.97 19.58 4.56
C LYS A 86 0.47 19.88 4.50
N SER A 87 -0.28 19.12 3.71
CA SER A 87 -1.73 19.29 3.60
C SER A 87 -2.45 18.97 4.91
N ILE A 88 -2.11 17.84 5.54
CA ILE A 88 -2.65 17.43 6.84
C ILE A 88 -2.28 18.45 7.91
N ASN A 89 -1.00 18.84 8.00
CA ASN A 89 -0.55 19.82 8.99
C ASN A 89 -1.28 21.17 8.85
N LYS A 90 -1.40 21.67 7.62
CA LYS A 90 -2.14 22.91 7.35
C LYS A 90 -3.63 22.79 7.70
N LYS A 91 -4.28 21.69 7.31
CA LYS A 91 -5.73 21.53 7.51
C LYS A 91 -6.10 21.39 8.99
N TYR A 92 -5.28 20.70 9.76
CA TYR A 92 -5.61 20.34 11.15
C TYR A 92 -4.79 21.09 12.20
N GLY A 93 -4.10 22.18 11.81
CA GLY A 93 -3.29 22.99 12.73
C GLY A 93 -2.16 22.21 13.40
N ARG A 94 -1.65 21.16 12.76
CA ARG A 94 -0.56 20.34 13.29
C ARG A 94 0.80 20.88 12.88
N SER A 95 1.82 20.54 13.65
CA SER A 95 3.24 20.78 13.34
C SER A 95 4.04 19.49 13.47
N GLY A 96 5.26 19.47 12.93
CA GLY A 96 6.13 18.31 12.98
C GLY A 96 5.83 17.22 11.94
N SER A 97 6.46 16.06 12.11
CA SER A 97 6.32 14.92 11.20
C SER A 97 4.97 14.23 11.36
N LEU A 98 4.29 13.97 10.25
CA LEU A 98 3.06 13.18 10.25
C LEU A 98 3.36 11.67 10.35
N PHE A 99 4.38 11.20 9.64
CA PHE A 99 4.77 9.80 9.59
C PHE A 99 5.94 9.51 10.54
N LYS A 100 6.07 8.24 10.96
CA LYS A 100 7.20 7.76 11.76
C LYS A 100 8.42 7.59 10.86
N ASP A 101 9.43 8.43 11.06
CA ASP A 101 10.71 8.41 10.33
C ASP A 101 10.54 8.16 8.81
N ARG A 102 11.45 7.44 8.18
CA ARG A 102 11.35 6.96 6.80
C ARG A 102 10.43 5.75 6.73
N PHE A 103 9.68 5.64 5.64
CA PHE A 103 8.88 4.43 5.36
C PHE A 103 9.77 3.18 5.33
N SER A 104 9.26 2.10 5.91
CA SER A 104 9.85 0.78 5.82
C SER A 104 9.65 0.20 4.44
N ARG A 105 10.61 -0.63 4.01
CA ARG A 105 10.56 -1.33 2.74
C ARG A 105 11.24 -2.68 2.82
N ILE A 106 10.64 -3.65 2.18
CA ILE A 106 11.17 -5.02 2.06
C ILE A 106 11.11 -5.39 0.59
N LYS A 107 12.26 -5.72 -0.01
CA LYS A 107 12.30 -6.26 -1.38
C LYS A 107 11.71 -7.68 -1.39
N LEU A 108 10.92 -7.98 -2.43
CA LEU A 108 10.40 -9.32 -2.68
C LEU A 108 11.11 -9.94 -3.88
N ASP A 109 11.50 -11.21 -3.75
CA ASP A 109 12.16 -12.02 -4.77
C ASP A 109 11.40 -13.31 -5.12
N ASN A 110 10.27 -13.56 -4.45
CA ASN A 110 9.47 -14.78 -4.60
C ASN A 110 7.99 -14.46 -4.87
N GLU A 111 7.44 -15.04 -5.94
CA GLU A 111 6.03 -14.91 -6.31
C GLU A 111 5.07 -15.47 -5.25
N ALA A 112 5.42 -16.56 -4.57
CA ALA A 112 4.59 -17.10 -3.48
C ALA A 112 4.48 -16.11 -2.32
N TYR A 113 5.59 -15.43 -1.99
CA TYR A 113 5.59 -14.38 -0.99
C TYR A 113 4.78 -13.15 -1.46
N LEU A 114 4.89 -12.80 -2.74
CA LEU A 114 4.10 -11.74 -3.37
C LEU A 114 2.59 -11.98 -3.26
N LYS A 115 2.11 -13.18 -3.63
CA LYS A 115 0.69 -13.57 -3.49
C LYS A 115 0.25 -13.46 -2.04
N ASN A 116 1.02 -14.05 -1.13
CA ASN A 116 0.72 -14.04 0.30
C ASN A 116 0.64 -12.63 0.87
N LEU A 117 1.50 -11.71 0.41
CA LEU A 117 1.48 -10.31 0.82
C LEU A 117 0.26 -9.56 0.28
N ILE A 118 -0.17 -9.81 -0.97
CA ILE A 118 -1.40 -9.22 -1.52
C ILE A 118 -2.59 -9.56 -0.63
N LEU A 119 -2.70 -10.85 -0.27
CA LEU A 119 -3.77 -11.31 0.61
C LEU A 119 -3.67 -10.66 1.99
N TYR A 120 -2.47 -10.62 2.60
CA TYR A 120 -2.24 -9.95 3.88
C TYR A 120 -2.69 -8.49 3.85
N ILE A 121 -2.27 -7.73 2.83
CA ILE A 121 -2.63 -6.31 2.68
C ILE A 121 -4.15 -6.15 2.63
N HIS A 122 -4.86 -6.98 1.87
CA HIS A 122 -6.32 -6.86 1.77
C HIS A 122 -7.07 -7.29 3.02
N LEU A 123 -6.53 -8.26 3.79
CA LEU A 123 -7.08 -8.74 5.06
C LEU A 123 -6.69 -7.86 6.25
N ASN A 124 -5.79 -6.90 6.07
CA ASN A 124 -5.32 -6.02 7.14
C ASN A 124 -6.46 -5.25 7.87
N PRO A 125 -7.56 -4.78 7.22
CA PRO A 125 -8.69 -4.18 7.93
C PRO A 125 -9.40 -5.12 8.92
N THR A 126 -9.50 -6.42 8.62
CA THR A 126 -10.09 -7.40 9.56
C THR A 126 -9.08 -7.79 10.63
N HIS A 127 -7.82 -7.97 10.26
CA HIS A 127 -6.73 -8.25 11.19
C HIS A 127 -6.59 -7.19 12.30
N HIS A 128 -6.78 -5.91 11.96
CA HIS A 128 -6.76 -4.79 12.93
C HIS A 128 -8.15 -4.40 13.43
N GLU A 129 -9.16 -5.25 13.26
CA GLU A 129 -10.51 -5.10 13.81
C GLU A 129 -11.23 -3.79 13.38
N PHE A 130 -10.87 -3.22 12.22
CA PHE A 130 -11.58 -2.06 11.66
C PHE A 130 -12.96 -2.44 11.11
N VAL A 131 -13.08 -3.66 10.60
CA VAL A 131 -14.32 -4.25 10.06
C VAL A 131 -14.29 -5.77 10.29
N ASN A 132 -15.46 -6.39 10.39
CA ASN A 132 -15.56 -7.87 10.45
C ASN A 132 -15.42 -8.53 9.08
N ASP A 133 -15.58 -7.77 8.00
CA ASP A 133 -15.48 -8.25 6.62
C ASP A 133 -14.65 -7.26 5.81
N PHE A 134 -13.47 -7.70 5.36
CA PHE A 134 -12.52 -6.86 4.63
C PHE A 134 -13.09 -6.33 3.32
N ARG A 135 -14.08 -7.02 2.73
CA ARG A 135 -14.77 -6.61 1.50
C ARG A 135 -15.56 -5.31 1.69
N LEU A 136 -15.95 -5.00 2.92
CA LEU A 136 -16.64 -3.77 3.28
C LEU A 136 -15.68 -2.58 3.46
N TYR A 137 -14.37 -2.83 3.55
CA TYR A 137 -13.39 -1.77 3.75
C TYR A 137 -13.07 -1.05 2.44
N LYS A 138 -13.51 0.21 2.34
CA LYS A 138 -13.40 1.03 1.12
C LYS A 138 -11.97 1.46 0.80
N HIS A 139 -11.11 1.54 1.81
CA HIS A 139 -9.75 2.07 1.70
C HIS A 139 -8.69 0.99 1.46
N SER A 140 -9.11 -0.11 0.85
CA SER A 140 -8.29 -1.24 0.39
C SER A 140 -8.48 -1.47 -1.10
N SER A 141 -7.44 -1.95 -1.80
CA SER A 141 -7.49 -2.20 -3.23
C SER A 141 -8.32 -3.42 -3.63
N PHE A 142 -8.76 -4.28 -2.70
CA PHE A 142 -9.47 -5.52 -3.03
C PHE A 142 -10.64 -5.29 -4.00
N ASN A 143 -11.56 -4.37 -3.64
CA ASN A 143 -12.72 -4.04 -4.47
C ASN A 143 -12.31 -3.42 -5.82
N SER A 144 -11.22 -2.65 -5.84
CA SER A 144 -10.68 -2.11 -7.08
C SER A 144 -10.16 -3.23 -7.98
N ILE A 145 -9.49 -4.24 -7.45
CA ILE A 145 -8.98 -5.37 -8.24
C ILE A 145 -10.13 -6.21 -8.78
N VAL A 146 -11.12 -6.53 -7.95
CA VAL A 146 -12.27 -7.39 -8.30
C VAL A 146 -13.24 -6.73 -9.28
N SER A 147 -13.39 -5.40 -9.24
CA SER A 147 -14.31 -4.69 -10.15
C SER A 147 -13.79 -4.58 -11.59
N ASN A 148 -14.71 -4.38 -12.53
CA ASN A 148 -14.41 -4.05 -13.94
C ASN A 148 -14.18 -2.55 -14.20
N LYS A 149 -14.24 -1.70 -13.16
CA LYS A 149 -14.06 -0.25 -13.32
C LYS A 149 -12.59 0.07 -13.69
N PRO A 150 -12.29 1.18 -14.36
CA PRO A 150 -10.90 1.59 -14.57
C PRO A 150 -10.15 1.76 -13.24
N THR A 151 -8.88 1.40 -13.21
CA THR A 151 -8.00 1.56 -12.03
C THR A 151 -6.59 1.94 -12.48
N SER A 152 -5.82 2.59 -11.59
CA SER A 152 -4.39 2.82 -11.77
C SER A 152 -3.52 1.69 -11.21
N LEU A 153 -4.13 0.64 -10.68
CA LEU A 153 -3.42 -0.54 -10.19
C LEU A 153 -2.96 -1.40 -11.36
N LEU A 154 -1.89 -2.16 -11.16
CA LEU A 154 -1.43 -3.20 -12.09
C LEU A 154 -2.33 -4.45 -12.01
N ARG A 155 -3.65 -4.25 -12.18
CA ARG A 155 -4.70 -5.25 -11.95
C ARG A 155 -4.45 -6.51 -12.74
N GLU A 156 -4.18 -6.40 -14.04
CA GLU A 156 -4.05 -7.57 -14.91
C GLU A 156 -2.88 -8.47 -14.48
N TYR A 157 -1.75 -7.88 -14.06
CA TYR A 157 -0.64 -8.63 -13.48
C TYR A 157 -1.03 -9.32 -12.17
N VAL A 158 -1.73 -8.59 -11.28
CA VAL A 158 -2.22 -9.19 -10.03
C VAL A 158 -3.16 -10.35 -10.32
N LEU A 159 -4.12 -10.20 -11.24
CA LEU A 159 -5.03 -11.29 -11.58
C LEU A 159 -4.30 -12.46 -12.24
N SER A 160 -3.29 -12.19 -13.08
CA SER A 160 -2.55 -13.25 -13.79
C SER A 160 -1.72 -14.12 -12.85
N ILE A 161 -1.12 -13.57 -11.78
CA ILE A 161 -0.38 -14.41 -10.82
C ILE A 161 -1.34 -15.29 -9.99
N PHE A 162 -2.60 -14.92 -9.86
CA PHE A 162 -3.64 -15.81 -9.31
C PHE A 162 -4.32 -16.65 -10.40
N GLU A 163 -3.78 -16.69 -11.62
CA GLU A 163 -4.34 -17.30 -12.84
C GLU A 163 -5.59 -16.59 -13.36
N ASN A 164 -6.55 -16.25 -12.49
CA ASN A 164 -7.75 -15.53 -12.85
C ASN A 164 -8.41 -14.82 -11.65
N ARG A 165 -9.47 -14.05 -11.93
CA ARG A 165 -10.24 -13.31 -10.93
C ARG A 165 -10.92 -14.20 -9.89
N GLN A 166 -11.42 -15.36 -10.27
CA GLN A 166 -12.11 -16.26 -9.35
C GLN A 166 -11.13 -16.83 -8.33
N ASN A 167 -10.01 -17.36 -8.80
CA ASN A 167 -8.93 -17.85 -7.95
C ASN A 167 -8.38 -16.76 -7.00
N PHE A 168 -8.28 -15.51 -7.47
CA PHE A 168 -7.93 -14.38 -6.60
C PHE A 168 -8.94 -14.22 -5.44
N ILE A 169 -10.24 -14.28 -5.73
CA ILE A 169 -11.29 -14.16 -4.69
C ILE A 169 -11.24 -15.35 -3.73
N ASP A 170 -11.13 -16.57 -4.25
CA ASP A 170 -11.12 -17.80 -3.47
C ASP A 170 -9.89 -17.84 -2.53
N ALA A 171 -8.73 -17.38 -3.00
CA ALA A 171 -7.52 -17.28 -2.18
C ALA A 171 -7.67 -16.33 -0.98
N HIS A 172 -8.46 -15.24 -1.10
CA HIS A 172 -8.74 -14.37 0.04
C HIS A 172 -9.63 -15.04 1.08
N GLN A 173 -10.62 -15.83 0.63
CA GLN A 173 -11.51 -16.57 1.53
C GLN A 173 -10.77 -17.66 2.31
N ILE A 174 -9.87 -18.40 1.63
CA ILE A 174 -9.06 -19.43 2.30
C ILE A 174 -8.10 -18.81 3.32
N ARG A 175 -7.43 -17.71 2.96
CA ARG A 175 -6.42 -17.12 3.85
C ARG A 175 -7.01 -16.30 5.00
N GLU A 176 -8.24 -15.81 4.88
CA GLU A 176 -8.99 -15.30 6.04
C GLU A 176 -9.01 -16.33 7.20
N VAL A 177 -8.99 -17.62 6.87
CA VAL A 177 -8.92 -18.72 7.85
C VAL A 177 -7.51 -18.96 8.41
N HIS A 178 -6.46 -18.52 7.70
CA HIS A 178 -5.06 -18.81 8.03
C HIS A 178 -4.18 -17.54 7.93
N ILE A 179 -4.18 -16.73 8.98
CA ILE A 179 -3.24 -15.62 9.10
C ILE A 179 -1.88 -16.17 9.54
N LEU A 180 -0.89 -16.10 8.66
CA LEU A 180 0.50 -16.42 8.99
C LEU A 180 1.13 -15.25 9.77
N GLU A 181 1.56 -15.52 11.01
CA GLU A 181 2.33 -14.58 11.86
C GLU A 181 3.67 -14.15 11.23
N SER A 182 4.15 -14.82 10.18
CA SER A 182 5.41 -14.48 9.50
C SER A 182 5.34 -13.26 8.57
N ILE A 183 4.14 -12.72 8.29
CA ILE A 183 3.94 -11.57 7.40
C ILE A 183 3.48 -10.32 8.15
N THR A 184 3.11 -10.45 9.43
CA THR A 184 2.83 -9.29 10.30
C THR A 184 4.14 -8.57 10.61
N LEU A 185 4.30 -7.38 10.01
CA LEU A 185 5.51 -6.56 10.08
C LEU A 185 5.31 -5.30 10.93
N GLU A 186 4.32 -5.34 11.84
CA GLU A 186 3.88 -4.23 12.69
C GLU A 186 4.17 -4.46 14.16
#